data_AF-D1JND6-F1
#
_entry.id   AF-D1JND6-F1
#
_cell.length_a   1.000
_cell.length_b   1.000
_cell.length_c   1.000
_cell.angle_alpha   90.00
_cell.angle_beta   90.00
_cell.angle_gamma   90.00
#
_symmetry.space_group_name_H-M   'P 1'
#
loop_
_entity.id
_entity.type
_entity.pdbx_description
1 polymer ?
#
loop_
_entity_poly.entity_id
_entity_poly.type
_entity_poly.pdbx_seq_one_letter_code
_entity_poly.pdbx_strand_id
1 'polypeptide(L)'
;MSLNDRLRIVVNEFFHGNKAAFARAAKISDQRAYSFLSVRSNTEPPARVLENLAKYLPNLNATWLLTGEGEMIQDKSTPEMPITLVSVNEYKSRLQQMEVRLEALRAQVVLKDKLLAGLLRKVENKTK
;
A
#
# COMPACT_ATOMS: atom_id res chain seq x y z
N MET A 1 -14.97 10.75 -12.54
CA MET A 1 -13.79 10.53 -13.41
C MET A 1 -14.15 9.45 -14.43
N SER A 2 -13.87 9.66 -15.72
CA SER A 2 -14.13 8.66 -16.77
C SER A 2 -13.02 7.61 -16.85
N LEU A 3 -13.28 6.48 -17.53
CA LEU A 3 -12.25 5.46 -17.82
C LEU A 3 -11.07 6.07 -18.61
N ASN A 4 -11.36 6.94 -19.57
CA ASN A 4 -10.35 7.62 -20.38
C ASN A 4 -9.48 8.55 -19.52
N ASP A 5 -10.06 9.22 -18.52
CA ASP A 5 -9.28 10.02 -17.57
C ASP A 5 -8.33 9.15 -16.73
N ARG A 6 -8.80 7.99 -16.24
CA ARG A 6 -7.92 7.07 -15.49
C ARG A 6 -6.81 6.50 -16.37
N LEU A 7 -7.10 6.21 -17.64
CA LEU A 7 -6.05 5.81 -18.58
C LEU A 7 -4.99 6.89 -18.76
N ARG A 8 -5.36 8.17 -18.78
CA ARG A 8 -4.36 9.25 -18.81
C ARG A 8 -3.51 9.29 -17.55
N ILE A 9 -4.12 9.06 -16.39
CA ILE A 9 -3.37 8.95 -15.12
C ILE A 9 -2.39 7.77 -15.21
N VAL A 10 -2.85 6.58 -15.62
CA VAL A 10 -1.98 5.41 -15.81
C VAL A 10 -0.82 5.72 -16.77
N VAL A 11 -1.08 6.42 -17.88
CA VAL A 11 -0.03 6.81 -18.83
C VAL A 11 0.98 7.77 -18.22
N ASN A 12 0.54 8.73 -17.41
CA ASN A 12 1.44 9.66 -16.76
C ASN A 12 2.30 8.98 -15.68
N GLU A 13 1.69 8.11 -14.88
CA GLU A 13 2.36 7.47 -13.73
C GLU A 13 3.29 6.33 -14.16
N PHE A 14 2.82 5.42 -15.02
CA PHE A 14 3.57 4.21 -15.38
C PHE A 14 4.39 4.33 -16.65
N PHE A 15 4.05 5.29 -17.52
CA PHE A 15 4.71 5.48 -18.81
C PHE A 15 5.35 6.88 -18.94
N HIS A 16 5.32 7.70 -17.89
CA HIS A 16 5.88 9.06 -17.88
C HIS A 16 5.35 9.93 -19.04
N GLY A 17 4.07 9.75 -19.38
CA GLY A 17 3.42 10.44 -20.50
C GLY A 17 3.73 9.84 -21.88
N ASN A 18 4.55 8.79 -21.97
CA ASN A 18 4.94 8.17 -23.24
C ASN A 18 3.81 7.30 -23.83
N LYS A 19 3.07 7.91 -24.76
CA LYS A 19 1.91 7.28 -25.42
C LYS A 19 2.28 6.09 -26.31
N ALA A 20 3.48 6.08 -26.91
CA ALA A 20 3.95 4.98 -27.73
C ALA A 20 4.38 3.77 -26.87
N ALA A 21 4.94 4.01 -25.68
CA ALA A 21 5.20 2.96 -24.70
C ALA A 21 3.88 2.33 -24.21
N PHE A 22 2.87 3.18 -23.91
CA PHE A 22 1.53 2.71 -23.60
C PHE A 22 0.90 1.89 -24.74
N ALA A 23 0.98 2.36 -25.99
CA ALA A 23 0.43 1.64 -27.13
C ALA A 23 1.00 0.22 -27.28
N ARG A 24 2.32 0.09 -27.07
CA ARG A 24 3.02 -1.22 -27.04
C ARG A 24 2.53 -2.11 -25.91
N ALA A 25 2.40 -1.58 -24.68
CA ALA A 25 1.89 -2.34 -23.54
C ALA A 25 0.43 -2.78 -23.73
N ALA A 26 -0.41 -1.90 -24.26
CA ALA A 26 -1.82 -2.15 -24.57
C ALA A 26 -2.04 -3.02 -25.83
N LYS A 27 -0.98 -3.28 -26.62
CA LYS A 27 -1.00 -3.99 -27.91
C LYS A 27 -1.98 -3.37 -28.92
N ILE A 28 -1.92 -2.05 -29.05
CA ILE A 28 -2.71 -1.27 -30.02
C ILE A 28 -1.80 -0.38 -30.87
N SER A 29 -2.33 0.15 -31.96
CA SER A 29 -1.62 1.17 -32.74
C SER A 29 -1.53 2.50 -31.99
N ASP A 30 -0.48 3.27 -32.26
CA ASP A 30 -0.28 4.61 -31.70
C ASP A 30 -1.50 5.50 -31.94
N GLN A 31 -2.09 5.44 -33.15
CA GLN A 31 -3.28 6.22 -33.48
C GLN A 31 -4.47 5.90 -32.55
N ARG A 32 -4.69 4.63 -32.20
CA ARG A 32 -5.73 4.25 -31.23
C ARG A 32 -5.41 4.71 -29.83
N ALA A 33 -4.14 4.62 -29.41
CA ALA A 33 -3.70 5.16 -28.13
C ALA A 33 -3.97 6.67 -28.04
N TYR A 34 -3.62 7.44 -29.07
CA TYR A 34 -3.93 8.88 -29.14
C TYR A 34 -5.44 9.14 -29.07
N SER A 35 -6.26 8.32 -29.72
CA SER A 35 -7.72 8.44 -29.68
C SER A 35 -8.27 8.26 -28.27
N PHE A 36 -7.84 7.24 -27.52
CA PHE A 36 -8.35 7.00 -26.15
C PHE A 36 -7.83 8.04 -25.16
N LEU A 37 -6.58 8.51 -25.35
CA LEU A 37 -5.93 9.46 -24.44
C LEU A 37 -6.25 10.93 -24.75
N SER A 38 -6.98 11.22 -25.82
CA SER A 38 -7.41 12.58 -26.15
C SER A 38 -8.39 13.12 -25.09
N VAL A 39 -8.19 14.36 -24.64
CA VAL A 39 -9.02 15.02 -23.60
C VAL A 39 -10.50 15.03 -23.97
N ARG A 40 -10.82 15.15 -25.27
CA ARG A 40 -12.19 15.13 -25.80
C ARG A 40 -12.67 13.76 -26.26
N SER A 41 -11.96 12.69 -25.89
CA SER A 41 -12.33 11.35 -26.32
C SER A 41 -13.55 10.85 -25.58
N ASN A 42 -14.58 10.50 -26.34
CA ASN A 42 -15.75 9.77 -25.86
C ASN A 42 -15.71 8.28 -26.27
N THR A 43 -14.60 7.84 -26.87
CA THR A 43 -14.44 6.47 -27.33
C THR A 43 -13.86 5.64 -26.19
N GLU A 44 -14.60 4.65 -25.73
CA GLU A 44 -14.11 3.73 -24.72
C GLU A 44 -13.12 2.72 -25.32
N PRO A 45 -12.03 2.39 -24.58
CA PRO A 45 -11.12 1.33 -24.97
C PRO A 45 -11.84 -0.03 -24.88
N PRO A 46 -11.63 -0.93 -25.85
CA PRO A 46 -12.18 -2.28 -25.76
C PRO A 46 -11.53 -3.06 -24.61
N ALA A 47 -12.28 -3.98 -23.99
CA ALA A 47 -11.85 -4.75 -22.81
C ALA A 47 -10.45 -5.36 -22.92
N ARG A 48 -10.08 -5.88 -24.10
CA ARG A 48 -8.74 -6.42 -24.40
C ARG A 48 -7.58 -5.45 -24.08
N VAL A 49 -7.80 -4.14 -24.21
CA VAL A 49 -6.79 -3.11 -23.88
C VAL A 49 -6.55 -3.09 -22.38
N LEU A 50 -7.62 -3.14 -21.60
CA LEU A 50 -7.56 -3.15 -20.14
C LEU A 50 -6.92 -4.45 -19.63
N GLU A 51 -7.27 -5.59 -20.23
CA GLU A 51 -6.64 -6.88 -19.93
C GLU A 51 -5.13 -6.87 -20.22
N ASN A 52 -4.71 -6.32 -21.36
CA ASN A 52 -3.29 -6.23 -21.72
C ASN A 52 -2.54 -5.34 -20.72
N LEU A 53 -3.14 -4.22 -20.30
CA LEU A 53 -2.56 -3.34 -19.29
C LEU A 53 -2.46 -4.02 -17.92
N ALA A 54 -3.50 -4.73 -17.47
CA ALA A 54 -3.47 -5.46 -16.20
C ALA A 54 -2.40 -6.57 -16.19
N LYS A 55 -2.14 -7.20 -17.34
CA LYS A 55 -1.03 -8.17 -17.51
C LYS A 55 0.34 -7.49 -17.49
N TYR A 56 0.46 -6.30 -18.07
CA TYR A 56 1.71 -5.56 -18.16
C TYR A 56 2.07 -4.85 -16.84
N LEU A 57 1.07 -4.39 -16.10
CA LEU A 57 1.18 -3.66 -14.84
C LEU A 57 0.56 -4.51 -13.72
N PRO A 58 1.30 -5.50 -13.16
CA PRO A 58 0.74 -6.44 -12.21
C PRO A 58 0.26 -5.80 -10.90
N ASN A 59 0.74 -4.60 -10.58
CA ASN A 59 0.38 -3.85 -9.38
C ASN A 59 -0.74 -2.81 -9.64
N LEU A 60 -1.23 -2.69 -10.87
CA LEU A 60 -2.35 -1.82 -11.19
C LEU A 60 -3.65 -2.47 -10.72
N ASN A 61 -4.42 -1.75 -9.91
CA ASN A 61 -5.72 -2.19 -9.43
C ASN A 61 -6.75 -2.13 -10.57
N ALA A 62 -7.25 -3.29 -11.00
CA ALA A 62 -8.23 -3.40 -12.07
C ALA A 62 -9.59 -2.80 -11.67
N THR A 63 -9.99 -2.93 -10.41
CA THR A 63 -11.23 -2.32 -9.89
C THR A 63 -11.16 -0.81 -10.00
N TRP A 64 -10.05 -0.20 -9.52
CA TRP A 64 -9.84 1.23 -9.67
C TRP A 64 -9.83 1.67 -11.14
N LEU A 65 -9.19 0.91 -12.03
CA LEU A 65 -9.16 1.25 -13.45
C LEU A 65 -10.57 1.24 -14.07
N LEU A 66 -11.42 0.30 -13.68
CA LEU A 66 -12.77 0.15 -14.24
C LEU A 66 -13.77 1.11 -13.62
N THR A 67 -13.83 1.18 -12.29
CA THR A 67 -14.88 1.92 -11.56
C THR A 67 -14.39 3.27 -11.04
N GLY A 68 -13.09 3.43 -10.82
CA GLY A 68 -12.51 4.58 -10.13
C GLY A 68 -12.53 4.46 -8.61
N GLU A 69 -12.94 3.32 -8.07
CA GLU A 69 -13.03 3.08 -6.62
C GLU A 69 -11.74 2.44 -6.07
N GLY A 70 -11.36 2.84 -4.86
CA GLY A 70 -10.16 2.33 -4.18
C GLY A 70 -8.87 3.04 -4.62
N GLU A 71 -7.74 2.39 -4.38
CA GLU A 71 -6.42 2.91 -4.75
C GLU A 71 -5.96 2.38 -6.11
N MET A 72 -5.24 3.20 -6.87
CA MET A 72 -4.71 2.84 -8.19
C MET A 72 -3.71 1.68 -8.12
N ILE A 73 -2.89 1.63 -7.07
CA ILE A 73 -1.87 0.61 -6.88
C ILE A 73 -2.41 -0.40 -5.87
N GLN A 74 -2.42 -1.68 -6.24
CA GLN A 74 -2.72 -2.77 -5.31
C GLN A 74 -1.41 -3.46 -4.97
N ASP A 75 -0.99 -3.31 -3.72
CA ASP A 75 0.21 -3.94 -3.19
C ASP A 75 -0.08 -5.44 -3.00
N LYS A 76 0.27 -6.26 -4.00
CA LYS A 76 0.13 -7.73 -3.92
C LYS A 76 1.03 -8.37 -2.85
N SER A 77 1.87 -7.56 -2.22
CA SER A 77 2.76 -7.87 -1.10
C SER A 77 2.02 -8.04 0.22
N THR A 78 0.81 -7.50 0.35
CA THR A 78 -0.01 -7.66 1.55
C THR A 78 -0.98 -8.82 1.32
N PRO A 79 -0.84 -9.96 2.01
CA PRO A 79 -1.87 -10.98 1.97
C PRO A 79 -3.15 -10.33 2.48
N GLU A 80 -4.16 -10.19 1.61
CA GLU A 80 -5.52 -9.92 2.03
C GLU A 80 -5.97 -11.13 2.85
N MET A 81 -5.68 -11.12 4.16
CA MET A 81 -6.27 -12.09 5.07
C MET A 81 -7.75 -11.77 5.15
N PRO A 82 -8.65 -12.69 4.74
CA PRO A 82 -10.08 -12.46 4.90
C PRO A 82 -10.37 -12.29 6.39
N ILE A 83 -10.85 -11.10 6.76
CA ILE A 83 -11.23 -10.79 8.14
C ILE A 83 -12.48 -11.61 8.46
N THR A 84 -12.30 -12.79 9.06
CA THR A 84 -13.40 -13.57 9.64
C THR A 84 -13.67 -13.07 11.06
N LEU A 85 -14.91 -13.19 11.56
CA LEU A 85 -15.28 -12.82 12.94
C LEU A 85 -14.40 -13.50 14.01
N VAL A 86 -13.94 -14.72 13.72
CA VAL A 86 -12.98 -15.48 14.55
C VAL A 86 -11.64 -14.73 14.63
N SER A 87 -11.18 -14.18 13.50
CA SER A 87 -9.95 -13.40 13.40
C SER A 87 -9.97 -12.12 14.25
N VAL A 88 -11.11 -11.42 14.31
CA VAL A 88 -11.24 -10.18 15.12
C VAL A 88 -11.08 -10.44 16.62
N ASN A 89 -11.68 -11.50 17.15
CA ASN A 89 -11.55 -11.85 18.57
C ASN A 89 -10.12 -12.28 18.92
N GLU A 90 -9.47 -12.99 18.01
CA GLU A 90 -8.08 -13.42 18.17
C GLU A 90 -7.11 -12.22 18.16
N TYR A 91 -7.31 -11.26 17.25
CA TYR A 91 -6.55 -10.01 17.23
C TYR A 91 -6.75 -9.20 18.50
N LYS A 92 -8.00 -9.08 18.97
CA LYS A 92 -8.31 -8.36 20.22
C LYS A 92 -7.60 -9.01 21.42
N SER A 93 -7.64 -10.34 21.50
CA SER A 93 -6.96 -11.10 22.56
C SER A 93 -5.44 -10.90 22.51
N ARG A 94 -4.85 -10.93 21.32
CA ARG A 94 -3.42 -10.71 21.11
C ARG A 94 -2.99 -9.28 21.45
N LEU A 95 -3.80 -8.28 21.09
CA LEU A 95 -3.55 -6.88 21.45
C LEU A 95 -3.55 -6.68 22.96
N GLN A 96 -4.55 -7.21 23.67
CA GLN A 96 -4.61 -7.14 25.13
C GLN A 96 -3.38 -7.79 25.80
N GLN A 97 -2.92 -8.94 25.28
CA GLN A 97 -1.71 -9.58 25.79
C GLN A 97 -0.45 -8.73 25.55
N MET A 98 -0.36 -8.05 24.41
CA MET A 98 0.75 -7.14 24.11
C MET A 98 0.76 -5.91 25.02
N GLU A 99 -0.40 -5.32 25.30
CA GLU A 99 -0.55 -4.19 26.21
C GLU A 99 -0.09 -4.55 27.64
N VAL A 100 -0.53 -5.71 28.15
CA VAL A 100 -0.11 -6.22 29.46
C VAL A 100 1.41 -6.45 29.51
N ARG A 101 1.99 -7.03 28.45
CA ARG A 101 3.44 -7.22 28.35
C ARG A 101 4.21 -5.90 28.32
N LEU A 102 3.71 -4.90 27.61
CA LEU A 102 4.34 -3.57 27.56
C LEU A 102 4.35 -2.92 28.93
N GLU A 103 3.26 -3.03 29.68
CA GLU A 103 3.19 -2.45 31.03
C GLU A 103 4.13 -3.16 32.01
N ALA A 104 4.20 -4.49 31.96
CA ALA A 104 5.17 -5.25 32.75
C ALA A 104 6.62 -4.84 32.41
N LEU A 105 6.93 -4.64 31.14
CA LEU A 105 8.26 -4.25 30.70
C LEU A 105 8.62 -2.83 31.17
N ARG A 106 7.66 -1.89 31.11
CA ARG A 106 7.82 -0.53 31.65
C ARG A 106 8.11 -0.55 33.15
N ALA A 107 7.34 -1.33 33.92
CA ALA A 107 7.58 -1.50 35.36
C ALA A 107 8.98 -2.07 35.64
N GLN A 108 9.43 -3.03 34.84
CA GLN A 108 10.77 -3.61 34.98
C GLN A 108 11.88 -2.58 34.72
N VAL A 109 11.72 -1.70 33.72
CA VAL A 109 12.68 -0.61 33.45
C VAL A 109 12.77 0.33 34.66
N VAL A 110 11.64 0.77 35.20
CA VAL A 110 11.62 1.65 36.39
C VAL A 110 12.34 1.02 37.59
N LEU A 111 12.16 -0.28 37.82
CA LEU A 111 12.86 -0.98 38.89
C LEU A 111 14.38 -1.04 38.63
N LYS A 112 14.79 -1.31 37.39
CA LYS A 112 16.21 -1.32 37.02
C LYS A 112 16.85 0.06 37.20
N ASP A 113 16.17 1.14 36.85
CA ASP A 113 16.67 2.50 37.05
C ASP A 113 16.88 2.84 38.52
N LYS A 114 15.93 2.44 39.39
CA LYS A 114 16.06 2.60 40.84
C LYS A 114 17.25 1.81 41.40
N LEU A 115 17.46 0.58 40.94
CA LEU A 115 18.59 -0.25 41.35
C LEU A 115 19.92 0.37 40.91
N LEU A 116 20.03 0.83 39.66
CA LEU A 116 21.21 1.52 39.15
C LEU A 116 21.52 2.78 39.95
N ALA A 117 20.52 3.63 40.24
CA ALA A 117 20.69 4.81 41.07
C ALA A 117 21.15 4.48 42.50
N GLY A 118 20.73 3.34 43.05
CA GLY A 118 21.20 2.83 44.34
C GLY A 118 22.66 2.36 44.29
N LEU A 119 23.06 1.67 43.22
CA LEU A 119 24.43 1.21 43.03
C LEU A 119 25.41 2.37 42.78
N LEU A 120 25.04 3.34 41.95
CA LEU A 120 25.86 4.54 41.69
C LEU A 120 26.17 5.29 42.99
N ARG A 121 25.18 5.52 43.85
CA ARG A 121 25.39 6.14 45.17
C ARG A 121 26.35 5.34 46.07
N LYS A 122 26.29 4.00 46.02
CA LYS A 122 27.21 3.14 46.79
C LYS A 122 28.64 3.22 46.26
N VAL A 123 28.82 3.39 44.96
CA VAL A 123 30.14 3.55 44.33
C VAL A 123 30.73 4.91 44.71
N GLU A 124 29.96 6.00 44.58
CA GLU A 124 30.39 7.37 44.95
C GLU A 124 30.79 7.49 46.43
N ASN A 125 30.09 6.81 47.33
CA ASN A 125 30.42 6.80 48.75
C ASN A 125 31.63 5.93 49.11
N LYS A 126 32.10 5.05 48.21
CA LYS A 126 33.29 4.21 48.41
C LYS A 126 34.58 4.85 47.86
N THR A 127 34.46 5.85 46.99
CA THR A 127 35.60 6.58 46.39
C THR A 127 35.96 7.88 47.14
N LYS A 128 35.28 8.19 48.24
CA LYS A 128 35.67 9.21 49.24
C LYS A 128 36.29 8.53 50.45
#